data_AF-A0A9D7R0S2-F1
#
_entry.id   AF-A0A9D7R0S2-F1
#
_cell.length_a   1.000
_cell.length_b   1.000
_cell.length_c   1.000
_cell.angle_alpha   90.00
_cell.angle_beta   90.00
_cell.angle_gamma   90.00
#
_symmetry.space_group_name_H-M   'P 1'
#
loop_
_entity.id
_entity.type
_entity.pdbx_description
1 polymer ?
#
loop_
_entity_poly.entity_id
_entity_poly.type
_entity_poly.pdbx_seq_one_letter_code
_entity_poly.pdbx_strand_id
1 'polypeptide(L)' 'MELGSSTMEFALDLQNVTNNQNVFTQTYNPRTGGITTEYQQGFFPVPTFRWTF' A
#
# COMPACT_ATOMS: atom_id res chain seq x y z
N MET A 1 9.85 19.78 -37.70
CA MET A 1 9.82 18.64 -36.78
C MET A 1 9.83 19.22 -35.39
N GLU A 2 8.67 19.25 -34.74
CA GLU A 2 8.53 19.75 -33.37
C GLU A 2 9.03 18.63 -32.45
N LEU A 3 10.08 18.90 -31.67
CA LEU A 3 10.61 17.95 -30.70
C LEU A 3 9.61 17.94 -29.54
N GLY A 4 8.76 16.91 -29.43
CA GLY A 4 7.80 16.77 -28.34
C GLY A 4 8.50 16.89 -26.98
N SER A 5 7.98 17.72 -26.08
CA SER A 5 8.61 17.89 -24.77
C SER A 5 8.47 16.63 -23.93
N SER A 6 9.57 16.12 -23.39
CA SER A 6 9.51 15.03 -22.41
C SER A 6 9.14 15.54 -21.01
N THR A 7 8.39 14.75 -20.25
CA THR A 7 8.03 15.02 -18.85
C THR A 7 8.55 13.93 -17.92
N MET A 8 8.95 14.32 -16.71
CA MET A 8 9.35 13.41 -15.64
C MET A 8 8.51 13.70 -14.40
N GLU A 9 8.01 12.65 -13.75
CA GLU A 9 7.14 12.72 -12.58
C GLU A 9 7.58 11.71 -11.52
N PHE A 10 7.58 12.16 -10.28
CA PHE A 10 7.86 11.34 -9.11
C PHE A 10 6.71 11.45 -8.13
N ALA A 11 6.30 10.33 -7.55
CA ALA A 11 5.30 10.28 -6.48
C ALA A 11 5.72 9.29 -5.40
N LEU A 12 5.30 9.57 -4.17
CA LEU A 12 5.47 8.69 -3.02
C LEU A 12 4.15 8.62 -2.28
N ASP A 13 3.54 7.43 -2.26
CA ASP A 13 2.39 7.13 -1.42
C ASP A 13 2.87 6.50 -0.12
N LEU A 14 2.36 6.99 1.02
CA LEU A 14 2.72 6.51 2.35
C LEU A 14 1.45 6.06 3.06
N GLN A 15 1.31 4.75 3.25
CA GLN A 15 0.18 4.16 3.95
C GLN A 15 0.57 3.76 5.37
N ASN A 16 -0.40 3.85 6.29
CA ASN A 16 -0.28 3.51 7.71
C ASN A 16 0.94 4.16 8.42
N VAL A 17 1.12 5.47 8.24
CA VAL A 17 2.26 6.27 8.76
C VAL A 17 2.42 6.17 10.29
N THR A 18 1.31 6.07 11.03
CA THR A 18 1.33 5.92 12.49
C THR A 18 1.40 4.46 12.94
N ASN A 19 1.40 3.52 11.98
CA ASN A 19 1.47 2.07 12.19
C ASN A 19 0.44 1.54 13.21
N ASN A 20 -0.79 2.04 13.12
CA ASN A 20 -1.88 1.59 13.98
C ASN A 20 -2.32 0.17 13.57
N GLN A 21 -2.52 -0.70 14.55
CA GLN A 21 -2.99 -2.07 14.34
C GLN A 21 -4.51 -2.12 14.33
N ASN A 22 -5.12 -1.61 13.25
CA ASN A 22 -6.55 -1.76 13.04
C ASN A 22 -6.88 -3.18 12.58
N VAL A 23 -7.96 -3.75 13.12
CA VAL A 23 -8.46 -5.06 12.69
C VAL A 23 -8.92 -4.96 11.24
N PHE A 24 -8.36 -5.79 10.36
CA PHE A 24 -8.76 -5.90 8.97
C PHE A 24 -9.88 -6.94 8.81
N THR A 25 -9.69 -8.13 9.39
CA THR A 25 -10.71 -9.18 9.41
C THR A 25 -10.56 -10.08 10.63
N GLN A 26 -11.65 -10.75 10.99
CA GLN A 26 -11.67 -11.80 11.99
C GLN A 26 -12.36 -13.02 11.42
N THR A 27 -11.71 -14.17 11.51
CA THR A 27 -12.19 -15.43 10.93
C THR A 27 -12.17 -16.54 11.97
N TYR A 28 -13.20 -17.40 11.95
CA TYR A 28 -13.20 -18.58 12.79
C TYR A 28 -12.30 -19.65 12.19
N ASN A 29 -11.37 -20.16 13.00
CA ASN A 29 -10.49 -21.25 12.65
C ASN A 29 -11.03 -22.56 13.26
N PRO A 30 -11.65 -23.44 12.46
CA PRO A 30 -12.24 -24.69 12.97
C PRO A 30 -11.20 -25.71 13.43
N ARG A 31 -9.93 -25.58 13.05
CA ARG A 31 -8.84 -26.47 13.50
C ARG A 31 -8.44 -26.17 14.94
N THR A 32 -8.40 -24.89 15.30
CA THR A 32 -8.00 -24.45 16.64
C THR A 32 -9.20 -24.11 17.53
N GLY A 33 -10.40 -24.03 16.96
CA GLY A 33 -11.63 -23.69 17.66
C GLY A 33 -11.73 -22.23 18.08
N GLY A 34 -10.86 -21.35 17.56
CA GLY A 34 -10.76 -19.95 17.98
C GLY A 34 -10.93 -18.94 16.84
N ILE A 35 -11.02 -17.66 17.20
CA ILE A 35 -11.02 -16.55 16.25
C ILE A 35 -9.58 -16.14 15.93
N THR A 36 -9.25 -16.10 14.64
CA THR A 36 -8.02 -15.50 14.13
C THR A 36 -8.31 -14.06 13.76
N THR A 37 -7.48 -13.13 14.25
CA THR A 37 -7.57 -11.70 13.90
C THR A 37 -6.44 -11.37 12.96
N GLU A 38 -6.78 -10.83 11.80
CA GLU A 38 -5.82 -10.28 10.84
C GLU A 38 -5.88 -8.76 10.92
N TYR A 39 -4.72 -8.12 11.01
CA TYR A 39 -4.59 -6.67 11.10
C TYR A 39 -4.26 -6.08 9.74
N GLN A 40 -4.57 -4.79 9.56
CA GLN A 40 -4.19 -4.06 8.36
C GLN A 40 -2.67 -4.11 8.15
N GLN A 41 -2.25 -4.05 6.88
CA GLN A 41 -0.84 -3.90 6.50
C GLN A 41 -0.23 -2.74 7.31
N GLY A 42 0.95 -2.98 7.89
CA GLY A 42 1.71 -1.95 8.60
C GLY A 42 2.16 -0.81 7.67
N PHE A 43 3.06 0.04 8.16
CA PHE A 43 3.63 1.11 7.32
C PHE A 43 4.10 0.59 5.94
N PHE A 44 3.60 1.21 4.87
CA PHE A 44 3.84 0.75 3.50
C PHE A 44 4.08 1.92 2.54
N PRO A 45 5.33 2.18 2.14
CA PRO A 45 5.67 3.20 1.17
C PRO A 45 5.66 2.65 -0.27
N VAL A 46 5.08 3.41 -1.19
CA VAL A 46 5.03 3.08 -2.63
C VAL A 46 5.62 4.22 -3.46
N PRO A 47 6.87 4.09 -3.93
CA PRO A 47 7.46 5.05 -4.85
C PRO A 47 6.99 4.79 -6.29
N THR A 48 6.68 5.86 -7.01
CA THR A 48 6.34 5.83 -8.44
C THR A 48 7.22 6.82 -9.19
N PHE A 49 7.75 6.38 -10.33
CA PHE A 49 8.44 7.24 -11.29
C PHE A 49 7.81 7.05 -12.67
N ARG A 50 7.57 8.17 -13.37
CA ARG A 50 7.02 8.18 -14.73
C ARG A 50 7.80 9.13 -15.62
N TRP A 51 8.13 8.67 -16.83
CA TRP A 51 8.71 9.48 -17.89
C TRP A 51 7.81 9.37 -19.14
N THR A 52 7.39 10.51 -19.69
CA THR A 52 6.60 10.60 -20.94
C THR A 52 7.37 11.41 -22.00
N PHE A 53 7.21 11.10 -23.30
CA PHE A 53 7.89 11.75 -24.43
C PHE A 53 6.89 12.26 -25.48
#